data_AF-A0A3D5JJ40-F1
#
_entry.id   AF-A0A3D5JJ40-F1
#
_cell.length_a   1.000
_cell.length_b   1.000
_cell.length_c   1.000
_cell.angle_alpha   90.00
_cell.angle_beta   90.00
_cell.angle_gamma   90.00
#
_symmetry.space_group_name_H-M   'P 1'
#
loop_
_entity.id
_entity.type
_entity.pdbx_description
1 polymer ?
#
loop_
_entity_poly.entity_id
_entity_poly.type
_entity_poly.pdbx_seq_one_letter_code
_entity_poly.pdbx_strand_id
1 'polypeptide(L)' 'MTDLQLEATSRTPAVTLDPVAGKLVIAGESYPEDITAFYAQLTAATGAVA' A
#
# COMPACT_ATOMS: atom_id res chain seq x y z
N MET A 1 -4.62 -0.39 -13.03
CA MET A 1 -4.70 -0.63 -11.59
C MET A 1 -4.59 -2.13 -11.37
N THR A 2 -3.75 -2.55 -10.44
CA THR A 2 -3.43 -3.96 -10.18
C THR A 2 -3.77 -4.27 -8.73
N ASP A 3 -4.25 -5.48 -8.44
CA ASP A 3 -4.39 -5.95 -7.06
C ASP A 3 -3.06 -5.83 -6.29
N LEU A 4 -3.14 -5.47 -5.02
CA LEU A 4 -1.98 -5.39 -4.12
C LEU A 4 -2.36 -5.96 -2.75
N GLN A 5 -1.52 -6.86 -2.23
CA GLN A 5 -1.63 -7.40 -0.88
C GLN A 5 -0.25 -7.33 -0.22
N LEU A 6 -0.13 -6.51 0.82
CA LEU A 6 1.06 -6.41 1.67
C LEU A 6 0.66 -6.76 3.09
N GLU A 7 1.40 -7.68 3.70
CA GLU A 7 1.21 -8.03 5.10
C GLU A 7 1.83 -6.98 6.03
N ALA A 8 1.22 -6.77 7.19
CA ALA A 8 1.77 -5.87 8.20
C ALA A 8 3.09 -6.39 8.76
N THR A 9 3.98 -5.48 9.13
CA THR A 9 5.15 -5.76 9.96
C THR A 9 5.06 -4.98 11.26
N SER A 10 6.09 -5.05 12.10
CA SER A 10 6.19 -4.19 13.28
C SER A 10 6.31 -2.70 12.92
N ARG A 11 6.61 -2.33 11.67
CA ARG A 11 6.86 -0.95 11.24
C ARG A 11 6.08 -0.51 10.00
N THR A 12 5.39 -1.43 9.34
CA THR A 12 4.67 -1.16 8.09
C THR A 12 3.23 -1.67 8.18
N PRO A 13 2.27 -0.95 7.60
CA PRO A 13 0.87 -1.35 7.68
C PRO A 13 0.61 -2.50 6.72
N ALA A 14 -0.45 -3.26 6.99
CA ALA A 14 -1.05 -4.10 5.96
C ALA A 14 -1.71 -3.20 4.90
N VAL A 15 -1.62 -3.62 3.64
CA VAL A 15 -2.23 -2.92 2.50
C VAL A 15 -2.99 -3.91 1.65
N THR A 16 -4.25 -3.61 1.37
CA THR A 16 -5.07 -4.36 0.40
C THR A 16 -5.66 -3.37 -0.59
N LEU A 17 -5.38 -3.58 -1.87
CA LEU A 17 -6.03 -2.89 -2.98
C LEU A 17 -6.87 -3.89 -3.77
N ASP A 18 -8.17 -3.64 -3.80
CA ASP A 18 -9.14 -4.31 -4.68
C ASP A 18 -9.65 -3.25 -5.70
N PRO A 19 -9.12 -3.25 -6.93
CA PRO A 19 -9.50 -2.31 -7.96
C PRO A 19 -10.89 -2.62 -8.55
N VAL A 20 -11.40 -3.85 -8.41
CA VAL A 20 -12.75 -4.23 -8.86
C VAL A 20 -13.81 -3.63 -7.94
N ALA A 21 -13.59 -3.72 -6.63
CA ALA A 21 -14.43 -3.09 -5.62
C ALA A 21 -14.14 -1.58 -5.42
N GLY A 22 -13.09 -1.05 -6.05
CA GLY A 22 -12.67 0.34 -5.87
C GLY A 22 -12.23 0.67 -4.44
N LYS A 23 -11.62 -0.30 -3.75
CA LYS A 23 -11.34 -0.24 -2.32
C LYS A 23 -9.85 -0.36 -2.04
N LEU A 24 -9.33 0.61 -1.28
CA LEU A 24 -7.99 0.58 -0.71
C LEU A 24 -8.12 0.56 0.82
N VAL A 25 -7.46 -0.41 1.46
CA VAL A 25 -7.36 -0.51 2.91
C VAL A 25 -5.88 -0.43 3.31
N ILE A 26 -5.59 0.43 4.27
CA ILE A 26 -4.28 0.55 4.91
C ILE A 26 -4.52 0.51 6.41
N ALA A 27 -3.91 -0.46 7.10
CA ALA A 27 -4.17 -0.67 8.53
C ALA A 27 -2.91 -1.10 9.29
N GLY A 28 -2.72 -0.53 10.47
CA GLY A 28 -1.60 -0.81 11.36
C GLY A 28 -0.57 0.31 11.40
N GLU A 29 0.56 -0.01 12.02
CA GLU A 29 1.65 0.93 12.25
C GLU A 29 2.37 1.33 10.96
N SER A 30 2.73 2.60 10.82
CA SER A 30 3.27 3.15 9.57
C SER A 30 4.49 4.03 9.78
N TYR A 31 5.58 3.41 10.23
CA TYR A 31 6.89 4.01 10.41
C TYR A 31 8.00 3.17 9.73
N PRO A 32 7.90 2.92 8.40
CA PRO A 32 8.94 2.22 7.66
C PRO A 32 10.27 2.94 7.77
N GLU A 33 11.36 2.19 7.63
CA GLU A 33 12.69 2.77 7.50
C GLU A 33 12.86 3.52 6.17
N ASP A 34 12.29 2.98 5.08
CA ASP A 34 12.24 3.62 3.77
C ASP A 34 10.79 3.90 3.37
N ILE A 35 10.34 5.12 3.67
CA ILE A 35 8.98 5.62 3.38
C ILE A 35 8.74 5.67 1.87
N THR A 36 9.73 6.15 1.11
CA THR A 36 9.62 6.35 -0.33
C THR A 36 9.43 5.01 -1.04
N ALA A 37 10.25 4.02 -0.72
CA ALA A 37 10.16 2.70 -1.33
C ALA A 37 8.85 1.96 -0.95
N PHE A 38 8.36 2.13 0.28
CA PHE A 38 7.09 1.53 0.69
C PHE A 38 5.92 2.10 -0.12
N TYR A 39 5.77 3.43 -0.16
CA TYR A 39 4.62 4.06 -0.82
C TYR A 39 4.73 4.10 -2.34
N ALA A 40 5.93 4.01 -2.93
CA ALA A 40 6.09 3.89 -4.38
C ALA A 40 5.34 2.66 -4.94
N GLN A 41 5.31 1.55 -4.19
CA GLN A 41 4.57 0.34 -4.57
C GLN A 41 3.05 0.61 -4.62
N LEU A 42 2.54 1.38 -3.66
CA LEU A 42 1.13 1.73 -3.60
C LEU A 42 0.73 2.67 -4.74
N THR A 43 1.53 3.71 -4.99
CA THR A 43 1.32 4.68 -6.08
C THR A 43 1.33 3.98 -7.43
N ALA A 44 2.26 3.04 -7.65
CA ALA A 44 2.30 2.23 -8.86
C ALA A 44 1.04 1.34 -9.02
N ALA A 45 0.56 0.72 -7.94
CA ALA A 45 -0.60 -0.17 -7.98
C ALA A 45 -1.92 0.58 -8.26
N THR A 46 -2.09 1.78 -7.68
CA THR A 46 -3.26 2.64 -7.92
C THR A 46 -3.19 3.39 -9.25
N GLY A 47 -2.01 3.46 -9.87
CA GLY A 47 -1.79 4.28 -11.06
C GLY A 47 -1.90 5.78 -10.77
N ALA A 48 -1.81 6.18 -9.50
CA ALA A 48 -1.69 7.58 -9.11
C ALA A 48 -0.34 8.11 -9.61
N VAL A 49 -0.33 9.33 -10.13
CA VAL A 49 0.92 10.05 -10.45
C VAL A 49 1.19 10.98 -9.28
N ALA A 50 2.40 10.94 -8.74
CA ALA A 50 2.83 11.82 -7.65
C ALA A 50 2.86 13.29 -8.10
#